data_AF-A0A1Y3MQZ3-F1
#
_entry.id   AF-A0A1Y3MQZ3-F1
#
_cell.length_a   1.000
_cell.length_b   1.000
_cell.length_c   1.000
_cell.angle_alpha   90.00
_cell.angle_beta   90.00
_cell.angle_gamma   90.00
#
_symmetry.space_group_name_H-M   'P 1'
#
loop_
_entity.id
_entity.type
_entity.pdbx_description
1 polymer ?
#
loop_
_entity_poly.entity_id
_entity_poly.type
_entity_poly.pdbx_seq_one_letter_code
_entity_poly.pdbx_strand_id
1 'polypeptide(L)' 'MNNSIFPEMKALKEYSRENLEKKFIRKSNSPVGAPVVLFVKKHNESLRLCVDYHRLNAIIIRK' A
#
# COMPACT_ATOMS: atom_id res chain seq x y z
N MET A 1 20.18 11.93 -6.06
CA MET A 1 19.53 10.79 -5.35
C MET A 1 18.29 10.44 -6.14
N ASN A 2 18.49 9.59 -7.16
CA ASN A 2 17.56 9.49 -8.27
C ASN A 2 16.49 8.46 -7.93
N ASN A 3 15.30 8.91 -7.57
CA ASN A 3 14.12 8.08 -7.31
C ASN A 3 13.54 7.41 -8.58
N SER A 4 14.36 7.13 -9.59
CA SER A 4 13.96 6.73 -10.94
C SER A 4 14.32 5.29 -11.29
N ILE A 5 14.43 4.40 -10.31
CA ILE A 5 14.93 3.02 -10.53
C ILE A 5 13.79 1.97 -10.50
N PHE A 6 12.64 2.26 -9.86
CA PHE A 6 11.50 1.33 -9.84
C PHE A 6 10.15 2.07 -9.95
N PRO A 7 9.36 1.87 -11.03
CA PRO A 7 8.04 2.51 -11.19
C PRO A 7 7.07 2.18 -10.05
N GLU A 8 7.21 1.02 -9.42
CA GLU A 8 6.43 0.57 -8.25
C GLU A 8 6.66 1.47 -7.03
N MET A 9 7.92 1.86 -6.79
CA MET A 9 8.28 2.70 -5.65
C MET A 9 7.76 4.13 -5.81
N LYS A 10 7.74 4.63 -7.05
CA LYS A 10 7.15 5.93 -7.38
C LYS A 10 5.64 5.90 -7.15
N ALA A 11 4.95 4.90 -7.69
CA ALA A 11 3.51 4.72 -7.53
C ALA A 11 3.11 4.55 -6.05
N LEU A 12 3.92 3.84 -5.25
CA LEU A 12 3.70 3.71 -3.81
C LEU A 12 3.79 5.05 -3.08
N LYS A 13 4.83 5.85 -3.37
CA LYS A 13 5.02 7.17 -2.73
C LYS A 13 3.88 8.11 -3.06
N GLU A 14 3.46 8.15 -4.33
CA GLU A 14 2.36 8.98 -4.81
C GLU A 14 1.03 8.55 -4.18
N TYR A 15 0.72 7.25 -4.22
CA TYR A 15 -0.47 6.70 -3.55
C TYR A 15 -0.48 7.02 -2.05
N SER A 16 0.64 6.80 -1.35
CA SER A 16 0.73 7.08 0.08
C SER A 16 0.47 8.56 0.39
N ARG A 17 1.07 9.48 -0.40
CA ARG A 17 0.86 10.92 -0.25
C ARG A 17 -0.61 11.31 -0.45
N GLU A 18 -1.24 10.86 -1.54
CA GLU A 18 -2.64 11.18 -1.82
C GLU A 18 -3.58 10.67 -0.73
N ASN A 19 -3.36 9.46 -0.23
CA ASN A 19 -4.23 8.89 0.81
C ASN A 19 -4.00 9.56 2.17
N LEU A 20 -2.81 10.10 2.41
CA LEU A 20 -2.50 10.89 3.61
C LEU A 20 -3.16 12.27 3.54
N GLU A 21 -3.13 12.92 2.36
CA GLU A 21 -3.85 14.18 2.10
C GLU A 21 -5.38 13.99 2.22
N LYS A 22 -5.92 12.90 1.67
CA LYS A 22 -7.34 12.51 1.79
C LYS A 22 -7.73 12.02 3.19
N LYS A 23 -6.77 11.89 4.12
CA LYS A 23 -6.95 11.37 5.49
C LYS A 23 -7.48 9.93 5.58
N PHE A 24 -7.35 9.13 4.52
CA PHE A 24 -7.68 7.71 4.55
C PHE A 24 -6.66 6.88 5.33
N ILE A 25 -5.40 7.30 5.33
CA ILE A 25 -4.34 6.68 6.12
C ILE A 25 -3.71 7.70 7.08
N ARG A 26 -3.14 7.19 8.17
CA ARG A 26 -2.31 7.98 9.10
C ARG A 26 -1.04 7.21 9.40
N LYS A 27 0.01 7.94 9.81
CA LYS A 27 1.18 7.30 10.39
C LYS A 27 0.75 6.45 11.60
N SER A 28 1.21 5.21 11.64
CA SER A 28 0.89 4.27 12.72
C SER A 28 2.19 3.81 13.40
N ASN A 29 2.10 3.52 14.69
CA ASN A 29 3.18 2.94 15.49
C ASN A 29 2.86 1.46 15.83
N SER A 30 2.09 0.79 14.98
CA SER A 30 1.67 -0.59 15.23
C SER A 30 2.88 -1.53 15.16
N PRO A 31 3.02 -2.49 16.10
CA PRO A 31 4.05 -3.53 16.02
C PRO A 31 3.78 -4.52 14.89
N VAL A 32 2.55 -4.54 14.35
CA VAL A 32 2.13 -5.39 13.23
C VAL A 32 1.97 -4.53 11.97
N GLY A 33 2.67 -4.91 10.91
CA GLY A 33 2.52 -4.35 9.57
C GLY A 33 2.09 -5.42 8.56
N ALA A 34 1.38 -5.02 7.52
CA ALA A 34 1.11 -5.90 6.39
C ALA A 34 2.40 -6.07 5.56
N PRO A 35 2.93 -7.28 5.40
CA PRO A 35 4.27 -7.49 4.83
C PRO A 35 4.31 -7.41 3.30
N VAL A 36 3.18 -7.36 2.59
CA VAL A 36 3.17 -7.40 1.12
C VAL A 36 2.21 -6.37 0.54
N VAL A 37 2.80 -5.39 -0.15
CA VAL A 37 2.10 -4.47 -1.05
C VAL A 37 2.23 -5.04 -2.46
N LEU A 38 1.11 -5.45 -3.04
CA LEU A 38 1.02 -5.95 -4.41
C LEU A 38 0.65 -4.81 -5.36
N PHE A 39 1.26 -4.80 -6.54
CA PHE A 39 0.88 -3.90 -7.63
C PHE A 39 0.17 -4.70 -8.72
N VAL A 40 -1.06 -4.29 -9.03
CA VAL A 40 -1.85 -4.88 -10.11
C VAL A 40 -1.96 -3.86 -11.23
N LYS A 41 -1.51 -4.21 -12.45
CA LYS A 41 -1.69 -3.36 -13.64
C LYS A 41 -3.17 -3.42 -14.06
N LYS A 42 -3.86 -2.28 -14.08
CA LYS A 42 -5.21 -2.18 -14.67
C LYS A 42 -5.12 -2.16 -16.19
N HIS A 43 -6.27 -2.34 -16.86
CA HIS A 43 -6.37 -2.22 -18.33
C HIS A 43 -5.93 -0.83 -18.84
N ASN A 44 -6.17 0.24 -18.07
CA ASN A 44 -5.71 1.62 -18.35
C ASN A 44 -4.21 1.83 -18.09
N GLU A 45 -3.43 0.75 -17.95
CA GLU A 45 -2.02 0.75 -17.57
C GLU A 45 -1.66 1.36 -16.20
N SER A 46 -2.63 1.97 -15.52
CA SER A 46 -2.46 2.45 -14.14
C SER A 46 -2.19 1.30 -13.19
N LEU A 47 -1.24 1.48 -12.26
CA LEU A 47 -0.98 0.53 -11.19
C LEU A 47 -1.99 0.74 -10.05
N ARG A 48 -2.61 -0.34 -9.58
CA ARG A 48 -3.41 -0.35 -8.35
C ARG A 48 -2.60 -1.01 -7.24
N LEU A 49 -2.50 -0.30 -6.12
CA LEU A 49 -1.92 -0.83 -4.90
C LEU A 49 -2.94 -1.73 -4.19
N CYS A 50 -2.54 -2.95 -3.86
CA CYS A 50 -3.33 -3.89 -3.07
C CYS A 50 -2.51 -4.33 -1.85
N VAL A 51 -3.09 -4.21 -0.65
CA VAL A 51 -2.44 -4.66 0.58
C VAL A 51 -2.92 -6.07 0.89
N ASP A 52 -1.99 -7.01 0.99
CA ASP A 52 -2.33 -8.37 1.38
C ASP A 52 -2.63 -8.45 2.88
N TYR A 53 -3.92 -8.58 3.20
CA TYR A 53 -4.40 -8.76 4.57
C TYR A 53 -4.61 -10.22 4.96
N HIS A 54 -4.30 -11.22 4.12
CA HIS A 54 -4.65 -12.62 4.40
C HIS A 54 -4.11 -13.12 5.74
N ARG A 55 -2.82 -12.87 6.03
CA ARG A 55 -2.22 -13.24 7.33
C ARG A 55 -2.85 -12.49 8.50
N LEU A 56 -3.19 -11.22 8.29
CA LEU A 56 -3.79 -10.37 9.31
C LEU A 56 -5.24 -10.80 9.61
N ASN A 57 -6.01 -11.11 8.57
CA ASN A 57 -7.38 -11.62 8.68
C ASN A 57 -7.46 -13.01 9.34
N ALA A 58 -6.42 -13.84 9.21
CA ALA A 58 -6.35 -15.12 9.90
C ALA A 58 -6.10 -14.97 11.41
N ILE A 59 -5.40 -13.91 11.83
CA ILE A 59 -5.12 -13.61 13.24
C ILE A 59 -6.32 -12.88 13.88
N ILE A 60 -6.97 -11.98 13.14
CA ILE A 60 -8.10 -11.21 13.61
C ILE A 60 -9.39 -12.02 13.44
N ILE A 61 -9.83 -12.67 14.53
CA ILE A 61 -11.17 -13.26 14.60
C ILE A 61 -12.19 -12.12 14.59
N ARG A 62 -13.09 -12.10 13.59
CA ARG A 62 -14.23 -11.16 13.59
C ARG A 62 -15.19 -11.64 14.68
N LYS A 63 -15.41 -10.79 15.68
CA LYS A 63 -16.40 -10.99 16.74
C LYS A 63 -17.78 -10.54 16.27
#